data_AF-A0A505DJL1-F1
#
_entry.id   AF-A0A505DJL1-F1
#
_cell.length_a   1.000
_cell.length_b   1.000
_cell.length_c   1.000
_cell.angle_alpha   90.00
_cell.angle_beta   90.00
_cell.angle_gamma   90.00
#
_symmetry.space_group_name_H-M   'P 1'
#
loop_
_entity.id
_entity.type
_entity.pdbx_description
1 polymer ?
#
loop_
_entity_poly.entity_id
_entity_poly.type
_entity_poly.pdbx_seq_one_letter_code
_entity_poly.pdbx_strand_id
1 'polypeptide(L)'
;MRLFRITLAPVLGAAGLAVAGLLTAPAHAAGPATSLAAAPADLPTYICRRDLPRPPVYPPIIFGSDCQAGNGAPTEGVVSERVRIIVPWERPWICEHATAIPEDEDGGARVIGHDCFPEF
;
A
#
# COMPACT_ATOMS: atom_id res chain seq x y z
N MET A 1 1.45 -76.35 12.84
CA MET A 1 0.26 -76.29 11.96
C MET A 1 0.71 -75.96 10.53
N ARG A 2 -0.15 -76.27 9.54
CA ARG A 2 -0.06 -76.09 8.07
C ARG A 2 0.77 -74.86 7.63
N LEU A 3 1.76 -75.01 6.73
CA LEU A 3 1.64 -74.97 5.24
C LEU A 3 1.00 -73.69 4.67
N PHE A 4 1.74 -72.85 3.94
CA PHE A 4 1.67 -72.73 2.46
C PHE A 4 2.62 -71.65 1.88
N ARG A 5 3.15 -71.88 0.66
CA ARG A 5 3.75 -70.87 -0.25
C ARG A 5 2.66 -70.28 -1.15
N ILE A 6 2.56 -68.96 -1.30
CA ILE A 6 1.86 -68.21 -2.37
C ILE A 6 2.65 -66.89 -2.66
N THR A 7 2.58 -66.20 -3.80
CA THR A 7 3.05 -66.55 -5.18
C THR A 7 2.61 -65.44 -6.17
N LEU A 8 3.56 -64.81 -6.90
CA LEU A 8 3.35 -63.79 -7.98
C LEU A 8 2.71 -62.43 -7.54
N ALA A 9 2.70 -61.32 -8.32
CA ALA A 9 3.65 -60.72 -9.30
C ALA A 9 3.25 -59.22 -9.57
N PRO A 10 3.51 -58.55 -10.72
CA PRO A 10 3.79 -57.11 -10.71
C PRO A 10 2.57 -56.21 -11.02
N VAL A 11 2.65 -54.93 -10.63
CA VAL A 11 1.73 -53.89 -11.12
C VAL A 11 2.38 -53.16 -12.30
N LEU A 12 1.74 -53.25 -13.48
CA LEU A 12 2.09 -52.47 -14.67
C LEU A 12 1.65 -51.01 -14.53
N GLY A 13 2.39 -50.11 -15.19
CA GLY A 13 2.02 -48.69 -15.39
C GLY A 13 3.17 -47.93 -16.05
N ALA A 14 3.43 -48.15 -17.35
CA ALA A 14 2.97 -47.23 -18.40
C ALA A 14 3.50 -45.78 -18.18
N ALA A 15 4.73 -45.48 -18.61
CA ALA A 15 5.02 -44.97 -19.95
C ALA A 15 4.57 -43.51 -20.17
N GLY A 16 5.42 -42.56 -19.80
CA GLY A 16 5.34 -41.16 -20.22
C GLY A 16 6.40 -40.86 -21.28
N LEU A 17 5.99 -40.71 -22.54
CA LEU A 17 6.86 -40.26 -23.63
C LEU A 17 6.98 -38.73 -23.64
N ALA A 18 8.19 -38.24 -23.89
CA ALA A 18 8.49 -36.82 -24.04
C ALA A 18 8.26 -36.33 -25.47
N VAL A 19 7.84 -35.07 -25.65
CA VAL A 19 8.04 -34.27 -26.87
C VAL A 19 8.30 -32.81 -26.49
N ALA A 20 9.28 -32.18 -27.13
CA ALA A 20 9.64 -30.77 -26.97
C ALA A 20 8.96 -29.88 -28.03
N GLY A 21 8.91 -28.56 -27.79
CA GLY A 21 8.46 -27.61 -28.80
C GLY A 21 8.65 -26.14 -28.41
N LEU A 22 9.72 -25.51 -28.90
CA LEU A 22 9.81 -24.04 -28.97
C LEU A 22 8.92 -23.55 -30.10
N LEU A 23 8.09 -22.54 -29.85
CA LEU A 23 7.49 -21.70 -30.89
C LEU A 23 7.54 -20.22 -30.50
N THR A 24 8.08 -19.41 -31.41
CA THR A 24 8.29 -17.97 -31.31
C THR A 24 6.99 -17.18 -31.55
N ALA A 25 6.72 -16.15 -30.73
CA ALA A 25 5.65 -15.19 -30.97
C ALA A 25 6.20 -13.88 -31.59
N PRO A 26 5.53 -13.27 -32.58
CA PRO A 26 6.02 -12.08 -33.28
C PRO A 26 5.60 -10.74 -32.64
N ALA A 27 6.11 -9.67 -33.23
CA ALA A 27 6.17 -8.29 -32.77
C ALA A 27 4.83 -7.52 -32.60
N HIS A 28 4.86 -6.61 -31.63
CA HIS A 28 4.38 -5.21 -31.67
C HIS A 28 3.07 -4.87 -32.39
N ALA A 29 2.06 -4.50 -31.59
CA ALA A 29 1.00 -3.56 -31.99
C ALA A 29 0.69 -2.60 -30.82
N ALA A 30 1.66 -1.74 -30.49
CA ALA A 30 1.42 -0.63 -29.55
C ALA A 30 0.59 0.45 -30.26
N GLY A 31 -0.73 0.42 -30.06
CA GLY A 31 -1.61 1.52 -30.45
C GLY A 31 -1.27 2.80 -29.68
N PRO A 32 -1.72 3.98 -30.16
CA PRO A 32 -1.45 5.24 -29.46
C PRO A 32 -2.05 5.17 -28.06
N ALA A 33 -1.18 5.30 -27.05
CA ALA A 33 -1.61 5.48 -25.68
C ALA A 33 -2.28 6.86 -25.58
N THR A 34 -3.60 6.88 -25.72
CA THR A 34 -4.41 8.03 -25.29
C THR A 34 -4.03 8.32 -23.85
N SER A 35 -3.37 9.45 -23.61
CA SER A 35 -2.96 9.86 -22.28
C SER A 35 -4.22 10.05 -21.45
N LEU A 36 -4.56 9.02 -20.68
CA LEU A 36 -5.66 9.07 -19.73
C LEU A 36 -5.25 10.14 -18.71
N ALA A 37 -6.01 11.24 -18.67
CA ALA A 37 -5.78 12.27 -17.67
C ALA A 37 -5.69 11.59 -16.31
N ALA A 38 -4.56 11.78 -15.61
CA ALA A 38 -4.34 11.13 -14.33
C ALA A 38 -5.54 11.47 -13.42
N ALA A 39 -6.25 10.43 -12.97
CA ALA A 39 -7.23 10.59 -11.92
C ALA A 39 -6.55 11.33 -10.74
N PRO A 40 -7.26 12.20 -10.00
CA PRO A 40 -6.66 12.85 -8.84
C PRO A 40 -6.03 11.76 -7.97
N ALA A 41 -4.72 11.86 -7.77
CA ALA A 41 -3.97 10.83 -7.06
C ALA A 41 -4.63 10.63 -5.69
N ASP A 42 -4.95 9.37 -5.37
CA ASP A 42 -5.60 9.05 -4.11
C ASP A 42 -4.54 9.11 -3.01
N LEU A 43 -4.41 10.30 -2.40
CA LEU A 43 -3.35 10.59 -1.44
C LEU A 43 -3.63 9.90 -0.11
N PRO A 44 -2.61 9.28 0.53
CA PRO A 44 -2.64 8.95 1.95
C PRO A 44 -3.29 10.07 2.76
N THR A 45 -4.42 9.77 3.40
CA THR A 45 -5.22 10.78 4.10
C THR A 45 -5.27 10.50 5.60
N TYR A 46 -4.97 11.50 6.44
CA TYR A 46 -5.17 11.45 7.89
C TYR A 46 -6.21 12.48 8.32
N ILE A 47 -7.10 12.10 9.23
CA ILE A 47 -8.05 13.01 9.87
C ILE A 47 -7.61 13.18 11.33
N CYS A 48 -7.14 14.36 11.70
CA CYS A 48 -6.44 14.63 12.95
C CYS A 48 -7.13 15.70 13.80
N ARG A 49 -7.01 15.59 15.12
CA ARG A 49 -7.15 16.75 16.00
C ARG A 49 -5.88 17.60 15.93
N ARG A 50 -5.99 18.93 16.09
CA ARG A 50 -4.79 19.79 16.22
C ARG A 50 -4.13 19.57 17.58
N ASP A 51 -2.86 19.16 17.57
CA ASP A 51 -2.06 18.96 18.79
C ASP A 51 -1.96 20.26 19.61
N LEU A 52 -1.50 21.36 18.99
CA LEU A 52 -1.31 22.66 19.66
C LEU A 52 -1.44 23.86 18.70
N PRO A 53 -1.83 25.05 19.22
CA PRO A 53 -1.64 26.33 18.55
C PRO A 53 -0.17 26.75 18.65
N ARG A 54 0.71 26.09 17.89
CA ARG A 54 2.13 26.48 17.77
C ARG A 54 2.25 27.72 16.86
N PRO A 55 3.23 28.61 17.08
CA PRO A 55 3.52 29.68 16.13
C PRO A 55 3.83 29.09 14.74
N PRO A 56 3.49 29.80 13.64
CA PRO A 56 3.74 29.29 12.29
C PRO A 56 5.25 29.11 12.07
N VAL A 57 5.65 27.86 11.84
CA VAL A 57 7.00 27.49 11.40
C VAL A 57 7.02 27.55 9.87
N TYR A 58 8.16 27.92 9.28
CA TYR A 58 8.37 27.85 7.83
C TYR A 58 9.59 26.96 7.51
N PRO A 59 9.48 25.96 6.63
CA PRO A 59 8.27 25.54 5.92
C PRO A 59 7.17 25.03 6.89
N PRO A 60 5.88 25.07 6.52
CA PRO A 60 4.80 24.72 7.45
C PRO A 60 4.84 23.25 7.86
N ILE A 61 4.71 23.02 9.17
CA ILE A 61 4.65 21.69 9.79
C ILE A 61 3.30 21.56 10.48
N ILE A 62 2.60 20.46 10.23
CA ILE A 62 1.31 20.14 10.86
C ILE A 62 1.53 19.06 11.91
N PHE A 63 1.12 19.35 13.15
CA PHE A 63 1.13 18.40 14.26
C PHE A 63 -0.32 18.00 14.56
N GLY A 64 -0.67 16.76 14.20
CA GLY A 64 -1.95 16.14 14.50
C GLY A 64 -1.84 15.13 15.64
N SER A 65 -2.78 15.17 16.59
CA SER A 65 -3.02 14.14 17.59
C SER A 65 -4.31 13.38 17.27
N ASP A 66 -4.53 12.22 17.89
CA ASP A 66 -5.77 11.46 17.78
C ASP A 66 -6.14 11.14 16.31
N CYS A 67 -5.14 11.00 15.43
CA CYS A 67 -5.36 10.91 13.99
C CYS A 67 -5.90 9.53 13.59
N GLN A 68 -6.94 9.54 12.78
CA GLN A 68 -7.43 8.35 12.09
C GLN A 68 -6.76 8.26 10.71
N ALA A 69 -6.13 7.13 10.43
CA ALA A 69 -5.64 6.78 9.11
C ALA A 69 -6.82 6.47 8.18
N GLY A 70 -6.93 7.24 7.09
CA GLY A 70 -7.90 7.08 6.02
C GLY A 70 -7.32 6.34 4.83
N ASN A 71 -7.76 6.71 3.62
CA ASN A 71 -7.37 5.99 2.40
C ASN A 71 -5.85 5.96 2.22
N GLY A 72 -5.28 4.79 1.94
CA GLY A 72 -3.85 4.55 1.71
C GLY A 72 -2.89 4.84 2.87
N ALA A 73 -3.34 5.41 3.98
CA ALA A 73 -2.49 5.92 5.04
C ALA A 73 -2.03 4.80 6.01
N PRO A 74 -0.72 4.65 6.29
CA PRO A 74 -0.26 3.75 7.35
C PRO A 74 -0.46 4.36 8.74
N THR A 75 -0.72 3.54 9.76
CA THR A 75 -0.83 3.98 11.16
C THR A 75 0.53 4.20 11.85
N GLU A 76 1.62 3.71 11.25
CA GLU A 76 2.98 3.80 11.78
C GLU A 76 3.99 3.96 10.64
N GLY A 77 5.04 4.76 10.86
CA GLY A 77 6.20 4.89 9.97
C GLY A 77 6.25 6.21 9.20
N VAL A 78 7.18 6.28 8.24
CA VAL A 78 7.39 7.47 7.41
C VAL A 78 6.69 7.31 6.07
N VAL A 79 5.76 8.22 5.78
CA VAL A 79 5.10 8.39 4.48
C VAL A 79 5.94 9.37 3.67
N SER A 80 6.71 8.84 2.72
CA SER A 80 7.62 9.63 1.85
C SER A 80 6.95 10.18 0.57
N GLU A 81 5.64 9.99 0.45
CA GLU A 81 4.81 10.52 -0.63
C GLU A 81 3.87 11.62 -0.12
N ARG A 82 3.28 12.37 -1.05
CA ARG A 82 2.34 13.44 -0.69
C ARG A 82 1.15 12.89 0.07
N VAL A 83 0.82 13.57 1.15
CA VAL A 83 -0.16 13.14 2.16
C VAL A 83 -1.12 14.28 2.45
N ARG A 84 -2.42 13.97 2.54
CA ARG A 84 -3.46 14.92 2.95
C ARG A 84 -3.68 14.81 4.46
N ILE A 85 -3.55 15.92 5.18
CA ILE A 85 -3.90 16.02 6.60
C ILE A 85 -5.11 16.93 6.75
N ILE A 86 -6.20 16.38 7.26
CA ILE A 86 -7.46 17.08 7.51
C ILE A 86 -7.55 17.37 9.01
N VAL A 87 -7.46 18.65 9.37
CA VAL A 87 -7.81 19.12 10.71
C VAL A 87 -9.23 19.71 10.65
N PRO A 88 -10.20 19.22 11.44
CA PRO A 88 -11.55 19.78 11.45
C PRO A 88 -11.54 21.30 11.68
N TRP A 89 -12.42 22.00 10.97
CA TRP A 89 -12.57 23.47 10.99
C TRP A 89 -11.43 24.27 10.33
N GLU A 90 -10.39 23.61 9.80
CA GLU A 90 -9.38 24.21 8.94
C GLU A 90 -9.57 23.82 7.46
N ARG A 91 -8.81 24.43 6.56
CA ARG A 91 -8.63 23.87 5.22
C ARG A 91 -7.78 22.60 5.30
N PRO A 92 -8.01 21.59 4.44
CA PRO A 92 -7.09 20.48 4.30
C PRO A 92 -5.67 20.96 3.98
N TRP A 93 -4.68 20.23 4.45
CA TRP A 93 -3.28 20.47 4.17
C TRP A 93 -2.75 19.33 3.31
N ILE A 94 -2.01 19.65 2.25
CA ILE A 94 -1.15 18.68 1.55
C ILE A 94 0.27 18.90 2.05
N CYS A 95 0.92 17.82 2.47
CA CYS A 95 2.31 17.80 2.92
C CYS A 95 3.11 16.90 1.97
N GLU A 96 4.38 17.23 1.73
CA GLU A 96 5.23 16.42 0.84
C GLU A 96 5.64 15.08 1.46
N HIS A 97 5.66 15.01 2.80
CA HIS A 97 5.85 13.78 3.57
C HIS A 97 5.21 13.91 4.96
N ALA A 98 4.98 12.78 5.64
CA ALA A 98 4.59 12.75 7.04
C ALA A 98 5.23 11.59 7.80
N THR A 99 5.28 11.71 9.13
CA THR A 99 5.58 10.60 10.05
C THR A 99 4.32 10.29 10.85
N ALA A 100 3.86 9.04 10.79
CA ALA A 100 2.82 8.50 11.65
C ALA A 100 3.46 7.72 12.82
N ILE A 101 2.99 7.99 14.02
CA ILE A 101 3.46 7.38 15.27
C ILE A 101 2.22 6.80 15.96
N PRO A 102 2.14 5.50 16.27
CA PRO A 102 0.96 4.93 16.92
C PRO A 102 0.76 5.52 18.32
N GLU A 103 -0.48 5.86 18.67
CA GLU A 103 -0.91 6.32 20.00
C GLU A 103 -1.77 5.24 20.68
N ASP A 104 -1.10 4.18 21.13
CA ASP A 104 -1.58 3.10 22.02
C ASP A 104 -2.90 2.38 21.60
N GLU A 105 -3.52 1.60 22.52
CA GLU A 105 -4.51 0.56 22.21
C GLU A 105 -5.84 1.05 21.58
N ASP A 106 -6.17 2.33 21.67
CA ASP A 106 -7.38 2.92 21.08
C ASP A 106 -7.29 3.12 19.55
N GLY A 107 -6.13 2.83 18.93
CA GLY A 107 -5.95 2.86 17.48
C GLY A 107 -5.81 4.27 16.88
N GLY A 108 -5.50 5.26 17.72
CA GLY A 108 -5.09 6.59 17.27
C GLY A 108 -3.65 6.61 16.76
N ALA A 109 -3.29 7.66 16.04
CA ALA A 109 -1.91 7.96 15.69
C ALA A 109 -1.61 9.45 15.84
N ARG A 110 -0.37 9.78 16.18
CA ARG A 110 0.17 11.13 16.05
C ARG A 110 0.78 11.27 14.68
N VAL A 111 0.40 12.32 13.95
CA VAL A 111 0.90 12.58 12.59
C VAL A 111 1.64 13.90 12.55
N ILE A 112 2.87 13.86 12.07
CA ILE A 112 3.70 15.04 11.83
C ILE A 112 3.86 15.20 10.32
N GLY A 113 3.12 16.13 9.72
CA GLY A 113 3.25 16.48 8.31
C GLY A 113 4.31 17.57 8.10
N HIS A 114 5.12 17.43 7.05
CA HIS A 114 6.23 18.32 6.72
C HIS A 114 6.07 18.94 5.33
N ASP A 115 6.62 20.15 5.16
CA ASP A 115 6.53 20.93 3.92
C ASP A 115 5.07 21.12 3.44
N CYS A 116 4.19 21.43 4.40
CA CYS A 116 2.76 21.48 4.18
C CYS A 116 2.30 22.80 3.52
N PHE A 117 1.28 22.71 2.67
CA PHE A 117 0.59 23.83 2.07
C PHE A 117 -0.94 23.60 2.13
N PRO A 118 -1.75 24.66 2.25
CA PRO A 118 -3.20 24.51 2.21
C PRO A 118 -3.65 23.99 0.83
N GLU A 119 -4.58 23.05 0.83
CA GLU A 119 -5.30 22.64 -0.38
C GLU A 119 -6.19 23.80 -0.86
N PHE A 120 -6.21 24.02 -2.18
CA PHE A 120 -6.86 25.17 -2.85
C PHE A 120 -8.18 24.79 -3.51
#